data_AF-A0A6J6FGM0-F1
#
_entry.id   AF-A0A6J6FGM0-F1
#
_cell.length_a   1.000
_cell.length_b   1.000
_cell.length_c   1.000
_cell.angle_alpha   90.00
_cell.angle_beta   90.00
_cell.angle_gamma   90.00
#
_symmetry.space_group_name_H-M   'P 1'
#
loop_
_entity.id
_entity.type
_entity.pdbx_description
1 polymer ?
#
loop_
_entity_poly.entity_id
_entity_poly.type
_entity_poly.pdbx_seq_one_letter_code
_entity_poly.pdbx_strand_id
1 'polypeptide(L)'
;MQESATHKTKCIYVLPGKRLSYQRHQKRAEHWFIVQGTARITLNGDVFEMGAGDAIDIEIGDLHRIENIGANDVIFIEVQTGTYFGEDDIERIEDDFGR
;
A
#
# COMPACT_ATOMS: atom_id res chain seq x y z
N MET A 1 -13.44 -5.17 -4.52
CA MET A 1 -13.36 -3.83 -3.92
C MET A 1 -14.67 -3.57 -3.20
N GLN A 2 -14.60 -3.15 -1.95
CA GLN A 2 -15.77 -2.69 -1.21
C GLN A 2 -15.58 -1.20 -0.91
N GLU A 3 -16.57 -0.38 -1.20
CA GLU A 3 -16.50 1.06 -0.97
C GLU A 3 -17.74 1.53 -0.21
N SER A 4 -17.52 2.39 0.77
CA SER A 4 -18.55 2.97 1.62
C SER A 4 -18.22 4.43 1.92
N ALA A 5 -19.12 5.13 2.59
CA ALA A 5 -18.89 6.52 2.99
C ALA A 5 -17.73 6.69 3.99
N THR A 6 -17.38 5.64 4.76
CA THR A 6 -16.40 5.73 5.85
C THR A 6 -15.06 5.08 5.51
N HIS A 7 -15.05 4.13 4.59
CA HIS A 7 -13.86 3.36 4.23
C HIS A 7 -13.97 2.72 2.85
N LYS A 8 -12.80 2.34 2.31
CA LYS A 8 -12.67 1.55 1.09
C LYS A 8 -11.68 0.42 1.31
N THR A 9 -12.03 -0.77 0.86
CA THR A 9 -11.20 -1.97 1.01
C THR A 9 -10.81 -2.54 -0.35
N LYS A 10 -9.50 -2.75 -0.54
CA LYS A 10 -8.92 -3.40 -1.72
C LYS A 10 -8.19 -4.67 -1.30
N CYS A 11 -8.21 -5.67 -2.19
CA CYS A 11 -7.32 -6.82 -2.12
C CYS A 11 -6.35 -6.67 -3.29
N ILE A 12 -5.07 -6.58 -2.97
CA ILE A 12 -4.02 -6.20 -3.92
C ILE A 12 -3.02 -7.35 -4.03
N TYR A 13 -2.63 -7.65 -5.27
CA TYR A 13 -1.69 -8.69 -5.63
C TYR A 13 -0.44 -8.03 -6.19
N VAL A 14 0.72 -8.32 -5.59
CA VAL A 14 2.02 -7.87 -6.06
C VAL A 14 2.80 -9.09 -6.52
N LEU A 15 3.00 -9.21 -7.84
CA LEU A 15 3.74 -10.33 -8.43
C LEU A 15 5.22 -10.29 -8.05
N PRO A 16 5.94 -11.44 -8.08
CA PRO A 16 7.38 -11.51 -7.80
C PRO A 16 8.19 -10.46 -8.56
N GLY A 17 9.05 -9.72 -7.84
CA GLY A 17 9.90 -8.67 -8.39
C GLY A 17 9.15 -7.42 -8.86
N LYS A 18 7.87 -7.27 -8.53
CA LYS A 18 7.09 -6.05 -8.78
C LYS A 18 6.97 -5.22 -7.51
N ARG A 19 6.73 -3.93 -7.70
CA ARG A 19 6.48 -2.96 -6.64
C ARG A 19 5.42 -1.96 -7.06
N LEU A 20 4.74 -1.37 -6.09
CA LEU A 20 3.89 -0.20 -6.27
C LEU A 20 4.75 1.07 -6.20
N SER A 21 4.26 2.15 -6.82
CA SER A 21 4.94 3.46 -6.83
C SER A 21 5.11 3.99 -5.40
N TYR A 22 6.19 4.75 -5.17
CA TYR A 22 6.38 5.44 -3.90
C TYR A 22 5.50 6.68 -3.86
N GLN A 23 4.48 6.65 -3.01
CA GLN A 23 3.36 7.59 -3.05
C GLN A 23 2.90 8.00 -1.66
N ARG A 24 2.11 9.07 -1.58
CA ARG A 24 1.39 9.49 -0.37
C ARG A 24 -0.02 9.96 -0.69
N HIS A 25 -0.81 10.14 0.36
CA HIS A 25 -2.20 10.61 0.30
C HIS A 25 -2.40 11.81 1.23
N GLN A 26 -3.15 12.82 0.78
CA GLN A 26 -3.40 14.04 1.57
C GLN A 26 -4.71 13.99 2.35
N LYS A 27 -5.62 13.05 2.03
CA LYS A 27 -6.97 13.00 2.60
C LYS A 27 -7.38 11.64 3.18
N ARG A 28 -6.52 10.61 3.03
CA ARG A 28 -6.75 9.27 3.56
C ARG A 28 -5.52 8.68 4.25
N ALA A 29 -5.78 7.91 5.29
CA ALA A 29 -4.86 6.97 5.89
C ALA A 29 -5.13 5.57 5.34
N GLU A 30 -4.15 4.69 5.43
CA GLU A 30 -4.26 3.31 4.99
C GLU A 30 -3.79 2.34 6.08
N HIS A 31 -4.45 1.20 6.16
CA HIS A 31 -4.02 0.06 6.95
C HIS A 31 -3.81 -1.11 6.02
N TRP A 32 -2.61 -1.68 6.03
CA TRP A 32 -2.25 -2.81 5.20
C TRP A 32 -2.07 -4.06 6.05
N PHE A 33 -2.79 -5.12 5.70
CA PHE A 33 -2.66 -6.44 6.32
C PHE A 33 -2.15 -7.45 5.30
N ILE A 34 -0.98 -8.04 5.54
CA ILE A 34 -0.39 -9.02 4.63
C ILE A 34 -1.09 -10.36 4.81
N VAL A 35 -1.76 -10.84 3.77
CA VAL A 35 -2.47 -12.12 3.75
C VAL A 35 -1.52 -13.25 3.35
N GLN A 36 -0.62 -13.00 2.40
CA GLN A 36 0.27 -14.00 1.83
C GLN A 36 1.58 -13.37 1.36
N GLY A 37 2.66 -14.15 1.43
CA GLY A 37 3.97 -13.81 0.86
C GLY A 37 4.87 -13.04 1.83
N THR A 38 5.97 -12.52 1.29
CA THR A 38 6.91 -11.67 2.01
C THR A 38 7.09 -10.37 1.23
N ALA A 39 6.69 -9.28 1.86
CA ALA A 39 6.72 -7.94 1.30
C ALA A 39 7.90 -7.16 1.91
N ARG A 40 8.52 -6.31 1.10
CA ARG A 40 9.32 -5.20 1.59
C ARG A 40 8.49 -3.94 1.51
N ILE A 41 8.23 -3.30 2.64
CA ILE A 41 7.51 -2.03 2.73
C ILE A 41 8.52 -0.94 3.01
N THR A 42 8.42 0.16 2.26
CA THR A 42 9.15 1.40 2.57
C THR A 42 8.15 2.42 3.08
N LEU A 43 8.33 2.91 4.31
CA LEU A 43 7.48 3.94 4.94
C LEU A 43 8.38 5.09 5.40
N ASN A 44 8.18 6.29 4.86
CA ASN A 44 8.97 7.50 5.13
C ASN A 44 10.51 7.30 5.02
N GLY A 45 10.93 6.39 4.14
CA GLY A 45 12.33 6.03 3.92
C GLY A 45 12.82 4.85 4.73
N ASP A 46 12.12 4.47 5.80
CA ASP A 46 12.42 3.28 6.59
C ASP A 46 11.91 2.02 5.88
N VAL A 47 12.67 0.93 6.00
CA VAL A 47 12.40 -0.33 5.29
C VAL A 47 12.06 -1.44 6.28
N PHE A 48 10.94 -2.12 6.02
CA PHE A 48 10.40 -3.21 6.80
C PHE A 48 10.22 -4.44 5.91
N GLU A 49 10.60 -5.62 6.39
CA GLU A 49 10.23 -6.89 5.76
C GLU A 49 9.09 -7.51 6.56
N MET A 50 7.96 -7.76 5.89
CA MET A 50 6.70 -8.16 6.52
C MET A 50 6.14 -9.38 5.81
N GLY A 51 5.72 -10.37 6.58
CA GLY A 51 5.14 -11.63 6.12
C GLY A 51 3.64 -11.71 6.39
N ALA A 52 3.04 -12.84 6.01
CA ALA A 52 1.64 -13.12 6.29
C ALA A 52 1.31 -12.99 7.80
N GLY A 53 0.26 -12.24 8.11
CA GLY A 53 -0.18 -11.93 9.47
C GLY A 53 0.35 -10.60 10.02
N ASP A 54 1.38 -10.02 9.40
CA ASP A 54 1.88 -8.70 9.77
C ASP A 54 0.99 -7.59 9.21
N ALA A 55 0.99 -6.45 9.89
CA ALA A 55 0.21 -5.28 9.51
C ALA A 55 0.98 -3.98 9.72
N ILE A 56 0.68 -2.97 8.91
CA ILE A 56 1.25 -1.63 9.05
C ILE A 56 0.18 -0.56 8.84
N ASP A 57 0.24 0.47 9.67
CA ASP A 57 -0.56 1.68 9.55
C ASP A 57 0.25 2.76 8.82
N ILE A 58 -0.41 3.46 7.91
CA ILE A 58 0.15 4.50 7.06
C ILE A 58 -0.72 5.74 7.27
N GLU A 59 -0.18 6.76 7.93
CA GLU A 59 -0.92 7.96 8.25
C GLU A 59 -1.06 8.90 7.06
N ILE A 60 -1.98 9.86 7.17
CA ILE A 60 -2.15 10.91 6.14
C ILE A 60 -0.82 11.65 5.96
N GLY A 61 -0.36 11.74 4.70
CA GLY A 61 0.86 12.42 4.31
C GLY A 61 2.11 11.53 4.31
N ASP A 62 2.03 10.31 4.85
CA ASP A 62 3.16 9.38 4.85
C ASP A 62 3.48 8.87 3.45
N LEU A 63 4.76 8.88 3.10
CA LEU A 63 5.25 8.29 1.86
C LEU A 63 5.45 6.79 2.04
N HIS A 64 4.80 5.98 1.22
CA HIS A 64 4.79 4.54 1.37
C HIS A 64 4.87 3.82 0.01
N ARG A 65 5.42 2.60 0.01
CA ARG A 65 5.30 1.61 -1.07
C ARG A 65 5.46 0.20 -0.56
N ILE A 66 4.97 -0.75 -1.36
CA ILE A 66 5.20 -2.19 -1.18
C ILE A 66 5.91 -2.79 -2.40
N GLU A 67 6.91 -3.62 -2.14
CA GLU A 67 7.67 -4.40 -3.10
C GLU A 67 7.56 -5.89 -2.75
N ASN A 68 7.37 -6.75 -3.75
CA ASN A 68 7.49 -8.19 -3.57
C ASN A 68 8.92 -8.64 -3.89
N ILE A 69 9.65 -9.01 -2.84
CA ILE A 69 11.04 -9.50 -2.91
C ILE A 69 11.15 -11.03 -2.92
N GLY A 70 10.02 -11.73 -2.81
CA GLY A 70 9.93 -13.18 -2.79
C GLY A 70 9.69 -13.80 -4.16
N ALA A 71 9.59 -15.14 -4.16
CA ALA A 71 9.31 -15.93 -5.36
C ALA A 71 7.81 -16.21 -5.59
N ASN A 72 6.96 -15.95 -4.59
CA ASN A 72 5.52 -16.13 -4.66
C ASN A 72 4.81 -14.78 -4.61
N ASP A 73 3.57 -14.71 -5.07
CA ASP A 73 2.75 -13.50 -4.97
C ASP A 73 2.60 -13.03 -3.52
N VAL A 74 2.75 -11.72 -3.33
CA VAL A 74 2.33 -11.03 -2.13
C VAL A 74 0.88 -10.60 -2.31
N ILE A 75 0.04 -10.96 -1.35
CA ILE A 75 -1.37 -10.56 -1.31
C ILE A 75 -1.57 -9.79 -0.01
N PHE A 76 -2.14 -8.59 -0.10
CA PHE A 76 -2.49 -7.81 1.08
C PHE A 76 -3.86 -7.16 0.93
N ILE A 77 -4.49 -6.93 2.08
CA ILE A 77 -5.71 -6.14 2.17
C ILE A 77 -5.31 -4.72 2.56
N GLU A 78 -5.77 -3.76 1.76
CA GLU A 78 -5.65 -2.34 2.03
C GLU A 78 -7.01 -1.83 2.49
N VAL A 79 -7.05 -1.27 3.69
CA VAL A 79 -8.21 -0.56 4.24
C VAL A 79 -7.89 0.92 4.26
N GLN A 80 -8.62 1.70 3.48
CA GLN A 80 -8.49 3.15 3.42
C GLN A 80 -9.54 3.79 4.32
N THR A 81 -9.13 4.78 5.12
CA THR A 81 -10.04 5.59 5.96
C THR A 81 -9.72 7.08 5.80
N GLY A 82 -10.70 7.94 6.00
CA GLY A 82 -10.53 9.38 5.81
C GLY A 82 -11.76 10.04 5.19
N THR A 83 -11.53 11.16 4.51
CA THR A 83 -12.62 11.99 3.95
C THR A 83 -12.80 11.83 2.45
N TYR A 84 -11.83 11.20 1.77
CA TYR A 84 -11.80 11.10 0.32
C TYR A 84 -10.94 9.91 -0.15
N PHE A 85 -11.41 9.15 -1.15
CA PHE A 85 -10.76 7.91 -1.63
C PHE A 85 -10.50 7.90 -3.15
N GLY A 86 -10.56 9.07 -3.79
CA GLY A 86 -10.25 9.22 -5.22
C GLY A 86 -8.76 8.98 -5.53
N GLU A 87 -8.48 8.70 -6.80
CA GLU A 87 -7.11 8.47 -7.30
C GLU A 87 -6.32 9.77 -7.52
N ASP A 88 -7.00 10.92 -7.53
CA ASP A 88 -6.44 12.26 -7.56
C ASP A 88 -5.84 12.71 -6.22
N ASP A 89 -6.08 11.98 -5.14
CA ASP A 89 -5.40 12.18 -3.85
C ASP A 89 -4.00 11.54 -3.81
N ILE A 90 -3.55 10.92 -4.90
CA ILE A 90 -2.29 10.18 -4.95
C ILE A 90 -1.19 11.09 -5.50
N GLU A 91 -0.23 11.44 -4.65
CA GLU A 91 1.02 12.08 -5.06
C GLU A 91 2.13 11.03 -5.17
N ARG A 92 2.71 10.85 -6.37
CA ARG A 92 3.79 9.89 -6.64
C ARG A 92 5.13 10.60 -6.70
N ILE A 93 6.13 10.08 -5.98
CA ILE A 93 7.49 10.66 -5.92
C ILE A 93 8.49 9.81 -6.71
N GLU A 94 8.38 8.48 -6.64
CA GLU A 94 9.11 7.57 -7.53
C GLU A 94 8.10 6.68 -8.26
N ASP A 95 7.95 6.93 -9.56
CA ASP A 95 7.08 6.12 -10.41
C ASP A 95 7.89 5.42 -11.51
N ASP A 96 7.87 4.08 -11.48
CA ASP A 96 8.45 3.27 -12.54
C ASP A 96 7.57 3.23 -13.80
N PHE A 97 6.35 3.78 -13.73
CA PHE A 97 5.34 3.71 -14.77
C PHE A 97 5.04 5.04 -15.48
N GLY A 98 5.74 6.13 -15.13
CA GLY A 98 5.70 7.43 -15.81
C GLY A 98 4.32 8.13 -15.86
N ARG A 99 3.49 8.01 -14.82
CA ARG A 99 2.13 8.56 -14.73
C ARG A 99 1.99 9.72 -13.75
#